data_AF-A0A956N1P8-F1
#
_entry.id   AF-A0A956N1P8-F1
#
_cell.length_a   1.000
_cell.length_b   1.000
_cell.length_c   1.000
_cell.angle_alpha   90.00
_cell.angle_beta   90.00
_cell.angle_gamma   90.00
#
_symmetry.space_group_name_H-M   'P 1'
#
loop_
_entity.id
_entity.type
_entity.pdbx_description
1 polymer ?
#
loop_
_entity_poly.entity_id
_entity_poly.type
_entity_poly.pdbx_seq_one_letter_code
_entity_poly.pdbx_strand_id
1 'polypeptide(L)'
;IQDSKTYTNLELKSYTYTATEINGYKVYGDTTKTITLTSDNPNQTITFYYEEILGSINIKYIDSKTSQEISTSETYDNLPLLSYTYTAKEINYYEIIEPKTKSVILTEADPNQTITFSYKKIVGDIIIKYVDSNTGESILSDEVYNNLSFGSYNYTAKEIDNYTLISENNVVVDLSDSNPTHTIIFEYKVNIFVIDLEEYNISNDNTNAIDTTNGINQALIDAKAKGYTKVKLPAGHYAIDTSVKNPIVLTDGTNKWTHNRQGISMQSDMELILEGAILEIVPCEDPYYSILTISNCSNSKITGGTILGDRDTHDYGMRINENGDMFEIGNFDSTTGEPTVDDTKVRTKDFISVYKDWFTGTEETLPSKFYIIPLWNTTMDTVDGGCRYIYCYDKDDKYLGLTTGGNGYISQATLIEGTEKIKISIKSEKRTDIVLAMTKRTLYYTYEFGCGLTVADSNNIEINGVTI
;
A
#
# COMPACT_ATOMS: atom_id res chain seq x y z
N ILE A 1 57.16 72.39 -5.19
CA ILE A 1 56.51 71.49 -6.18
C ILE A 1 56.86 71.82 -7.63
N GLN A 2 57.30 73.04 -7.95
CA GLN A 2 57.94 73.38 -9.23
C GLN A 2 59.02 74.44 -8.97
N ASP A 3 60.08 74.46 -9.79
CA ASP A 3 61.15 75.46 -9.69
C ASP A 3 60.63 76.88 -9.98
N SER A 4 61.24 77.88 -9.33
CA SER A 4 60.90 79.27 -9.57
C SER A 4 61.33 79.71 -10.97
N LYS A 5 60.47 80.49 -11.64
CA LYS A 5 60.78 81.13 -12.92
C LYS A 5 61.17 82.59 -12.68
N THR A 6 62.31 83.00 -13.22
CA THR A 6 62.81 84.38 -13.12
C THR A 6 62.77 85.04 -14.50
N TYR A 7 62.14 86.20 -14.59
CA TYR A 7 62.13 87.04 -15.79
C TYR A 7 62.93 88.30 -15.51
N THR A 8 63.91 88.62 -16.36
CA THR A 8 64.80 89.79 -16.20
C THR A 8 64.63 90.76 -17.37
N ASN A 9 65.07 92.01 -17.20
CA ASN A 9 65.00 93.08 -18.22
C ASN A 9 63.57 93.41 -18.70
N LEU A 10 62.58 93.36 -17.81
CA LEU A 10 61.19 93.71 -18.10
C LEU A 10 60.97 95.24 -18.08
N GLU A 11 60.12 95.76 -18.97
CA GLU A 11 59.69 97.17 -18.95
C GLU A 11 58.85 97.49 -17.72
N LEU A 12 58.87 98.74 -17.23
CA LEU A 12 58.09 99.20 -16.08
C LEU A 12 56.59 99.35 -16.41
N LYS A 13 55.84 98.25 -16.34
CA LYS A 13 54.38 98.18 -16.57
C LYS A 13 53.76 97.04 -15.75
N SER A 14 52.45 96.84 -15.91
CA SER A 14 51.75 95.72 -15.29
C SER A 14 51.95 94.42 -16.06
N TYR A 15 52.19 93.34 -15.32
CA TYR A 15 52.27 91.97 -15.84
C TYR A 15 51.32 91.07 -15.06
N THR A 16 50.56 90.26 -15.78
CA THR A 16 49.66 89.26 -15.21
C THR A 16 50.23 87.89 -15.47
N TYR A 17 50.35 87.09 -14.42
CA TYR A 17 50.79 85.70 -14.49
C TYR A 17 49.66 84.79 -14.03
N THR A 18 49.54 83.64 -14.70
CA THR A 18 48.61 82.57 -14.32
C THR A 18 49.40 81.48 -13.61
N ALA A 19 48.82 80.88 -12.58
CA ALA A 19 49.38 79.72 -11.92
C ALA A 19 49.65 78.60 -12.95
N THR A 20 50.81 77.96 -12.88
CA THR A 20 51.11 76.82 -13.74
C THR A 20 50.24 75.64 -13.30
N GLU A 21 49.67 74.90 -14.24
CA GLU A 21 49.03 73.64 -13.93
C GLU A 21 50.09 72.62 -13.46
N ILE A 22 49.84 71.96 -12.32
CA ILE A 22 50.73 70.96 -11.74
C ILE A 22 49.91 69.70 -11.50
N ASN A 23 50.26 68.61 -12.19
CA ASN A 23 49.60 67.32 -12.06
C ASN A 23 49.66 66.84 -10.59
N GLY A 24 48.50 66.51 -10.03
CA GLY A 24 48.23 66.07 -8.66
C GLY A 24 47.89 67.21 -7.70
N TYR A 25 47.84 68.46 -8.18
CA TYR A 25 47.71 69.64 -7.34
C TYR A 25 46.72 70.65 -7.94
N LYS A 26 45.80 71.14 -7.12
CA LYS A 26 44.92 72.27 -7.48
C LYS A 26 45.51 73.58 -6.94
N VAL A 27 45.33 74.67 -7.69
CA VAL A 27 45.75 76.00 -7.24
C VAL A 27 44.88 76.42 -6.06
N TYR A 28 45.51 76.85 -4.97
CA TYR A 28 44.86 77.34 -3.77
C TYR A 28 44.91 78.87 -3.73
N GLY A 29 43.75 79.51 -3.80
CA GLY A 29 43.60 80.96 -3.89
C GLY A 29 43.55 81.47 -5.34
N ASP A 30 44.15 82.65 -5.59
CA ASP A 30 44.05 83.29 -6.91
C ASP A 30 44.79 82.49 -8.01
N THR A 31 44.09 82.17 -9.10
CA THR A 31 44.66 81.53 -10.28
C THR A 31 45.46 82.49 -11.15
N THR A 32 45.22 83.79 -11.02
CA THR A 32 45.94 84.86 -11.71
C THR A 32 46.37 85.94 -10.75
N LYS A 33 47.61 86.42 -10.87
CA LYS A 33 48.13 87.54 -10.07
C LYS A 33 48.75 88.58 -10.97
N THR A 34 48.45 89.84 -10.71
CA THR A 34 48.98 90.99 -11.46
C THR A 34 49.89 91.82 -10.56
N ILE A 35 51.08 92.12 -11.06
CA ILE A 35 52.05 93.03 -10.43
C ILE A 35 52.35 94.20 -11.37
N THR A 36 52.72 95.35 -10.82
CA THR A 36 53.15 96.51 -11.61
C THR A 36 54.57 96.88 -11.24
N LEU A 37 55.50 96.78 -12.20
CA LEU A 37 56.88 97.20 -11.99
C LEU A 37 56.96 98.72 -12.16
N THR A 38 57.57 99.39 -11.19
CA THR A 38 57.77 100.85 -11.18
C THR A 38 59.23 101.17 -10.89
N SER A 39 59.65 102.41 -11.11
CA SER A 39 61.03 102.85 -10.78
C SER A 39 61.38 102.60 -9.32
N ASP A 40 60.38 102.68 -8.45
CA ASP A 40 60.54 102.61 -6.99
C ASP A 40 60.43 101.17 -6.47
N ASN A 41 59.83 100.27 -7.28
CA ASN A 41 59.72 98.86 -6.97
C ASN A 41 59.96 98.00 -8.24
N PRO A 42 61.23 97.94 -8.71
CA PRO A 42 61.56 97.33 -10.00
C PRO A 42 61.61 95.79 -9.95
N ASN A 43 61.59 95.19 -8.74
CA ASN A 43 61.65 93.75 -8.53
C ASN A 43 60.45 93.30 -7.69
N GLN A 44 59.70 92.31 -8.17
CA GLN A 44 58.58 91.74 -7.42
C GLN A 44 58.58 90.22 -7.49
N THR A 45 57.99 89.59 -6.46
CA THR A 45 57.82 88.14 -6.37
C THR A 45 56.34 87.81 -6.32
N ILE A 46 55.89 86.89 -7.18
CA ILE A 46 54.55 86.31 -7.12
C ILE A 46 54.67 84.86 -6.64
N THR A 47 53.86 84.52 -5.64
CA THR A 47 53.76 83.14 -5.13
C THR A 47 52.36 82.59 -5.38
N PHE A 48 52.28 81.41 -6.00
CA PHE A 48 51.06 80.62 -6.09
C PHE A 48 51.14 79.47 -5.08
N TYR A 49 50.06 79.24 -4.35
CA TYR A 49 49.93 78.12 -3.42
C TYR A 49 49.14 77.02 -4.11
N TYR A 50 49.45 75.77 -3.76
CA TYR A 50 48.80 74.60 -4.31
C TYR A 50 48.45 73.65 -3.18
N GLU A 51 47.33 72.96 -3.34
CA GLU A 51 46.87 71.92 -2.44
C GLU A 51 46.88 70.59 -3.20
N GLU A 52 47.44 69.56 -2.57
CA GLU A 52 47.47 68.21 -3.14
C GLU A 52 46.03 67.70 -3.30
N ILE A 53 45.72 67.13 -4.46
CA ILE A 53 44.45 66.50 -4.72
C ILE A 53 44.53 65.10 -4.10
N LEU A 54 43.85 64.93 -2.97
CA LEU A 54 43.70 63.65 -2.32
C LEU A 54 42.32 63.08 -2.62
N GLY A 55 42.28 61.75 -2.68
CA GLY A 55 41.10 60.99 -2.98
C GLY A 55 40.54 60.23 -1.78
N SER A 56 39.42 59.55 -2.02
CA SER A 56 38.78 58.65 -1.06
C SER A 56 38.27 57.39 -1.73
N ILE A 57 38.18 56.30 -0.97
CA ILE A 57 37.55 55.04 -1.41
C ILE A 57 36.47 54.67 -0.39
N ASN A 58 35.24 54.49 -0.87
CA ASN A 58 34.15 53.92 -0.07
C ASN A 58 33.88 52.47 -0.51
N ILE A 59 33.89 51.55 0.45
CA ILE A 59 33.63 50.12 0.21
C ILE A 59 32.26 49.76 0.77
N LYS A 60 31.41 49.23 -0.09
CA LYS A 60 30.04 48.80 0.23
C LYS A 60 29.90 47.29 0.12
N TYR A 61 29.10 46.72 1.02
CA TYR A 61 28.77 45.30 1.06
C TYR A 61 27.27 45.16 0.87
N ILE A 62 26.84 44.72 -0.31
CA ILE A 62 25.42 44.73 -0.68
C ILE A 62 24.87 43.32 -0.87
N ASP A 63 23.63 43.10 -0.44
CA ASP A 63 22.85 41.94 -0.85
C ASP A 63 22.51 42.06 -2.34
N SER A 64 22.87 41.04 -3.11
CA SER A 64 22.72 41.02 -4.57
C SER A 64 21.28 41.05 -5.07
N LYS A 65 20.31 40.65 -4.25
CA LYS A 65 18.89 40.58 -4.64
C LYS A 65 18.14 41.86 -4.28
N THR A 66 18.42 42.42 -3.12
CA THR A 66 17.71 43.58 -2.56
C THR A 66 18.47 44.90 -2.74
N SER A 67 19.76 44.84 -3.08
CA SER A 67 20.67 45.99 -3.16
C SER A 67 20.82 46.77 -1.85
N GLN A 68 20.42 46.20 -0.72
CA GLN A 68 20.59 46.81 0.61
C GLN A 68 22.01 46.55 1.15
N GLU A 69 22.55 47.51 1.90
CA GLU A 69 23.81 47.32 2.63
C GLU A 69 23.61 46.32 3.78
N ILE A 70 24.41 45.25 3.78
CA ILE A 70 24.33 44.15 4.77
C ILE A 70 25.44 44.21 5.83
N SER A 71 26.39 45.13 5.65
CA SER A 71 27.42 45.48 6.61
C SER A 71 27.74 46.95 6.46
N THR A 72 28.25 47.57 7.53
CA THR A 72 28.64 48.98 7.53
C THR A 72 29.71 49.24 6.48
N SER A 73 29.52 50.28 5.66
CA SER A 73 30.51 50.71 4.66
C SER A 73 31.82 51.16 5.31
N GLU A 74 32.94 50.89 4.66
CA GLU A 74 34.27 51.34 5.09
C GLU A 74 34.75 52.48 4.20
N THR A 75 35.27 53.55 4.80
CA THR A 75 35.78 54.72 4.06
C THR A 75 37.25 54.92 4.37
N TYR A 76 38.04 55.12 3.30
CA TYR A 76 39.46 55.44 3.36
C TYR A 76 39.68 56.80 2.69
N ASP A 77 39.94 57.83 3.50
CA ASP A 77 40.13 59.20 3.03
C ASP A 77 41.61 59.59 2.94
N ASN A 78 41.87 60.75 2.33
CA ASN A 78 43.21 61.35 2.20
C ASN A 78 44.21 60.45 1.46
N LEU A 79 43.75 59.74 0.44
CA LEU A 79 44.56 58.80 -0.34
C LEU A 79 45.26 59.48 -1.53
N PRO A 80 46.55 59.19 -1.79
CA PRO A 80 47.22 59.58 -3.03
C PRO A 80 46.53 59.01 -4.29
N LEU A 81 46.75 59.66 -5.43
CA LEU A 81 46.15 59.29 -6.72
C LEU A 81 46.85 58.05 -7.35
N LEU A 82 46.63 56.88 -6.75
CA LEU A 82 47.24 55.60 -7.12
C LEU A 82 46.19 54.49 -7.33
N SER A 83 46.66 53.28 -7.66
CA SER A 83 45.83 52.07 -7.72
C SER A 83 45.72 51.42 -6.34
N TYR A 84 44.50 51.04 -5.98
CA TYR A 84 44.18 50.33 -4.73
C TYR A 84 43.42 49.05 -5.01
N THR A 85 43.64 48.03 -4.19
CA THR A 85 43.00 46.71 -4.31
C THR A 85 42.50 46.28 -2.94
N TYR A 86 41.24 45.82 -2.90
CA TYR A 86 40.58 45.36 -1.69
C TYR A 86 39.96 43.99 -1.89
N THR A 87 39.84 43.24 -0.80
CA THR A 87 39.21 41.92 -0.77
C THR A 87 37.93 41.98 0.05
N ALA A 88 36.88 41.31 -0.42
CA ALA A 88 35.62 41.15 0.29
C ALA A 88 35.87 40.47 1.64
N LYS A 89 35.30 41.02 2.71
CA LYS A 89 35.29 40.35 4.02
C LYS A 89 34.17 39.31 4.09
N GLU A 90 34.35 38.32 4.94
CA GLU A 90 33.29 37.37 5.28
C GLU A 90 32.21 38.06 6.12
N ILE A 91 30.96 37.72 5.86
CA ILE A 91 29.79 38.25 6.56
C ILE A 91 28.90 37.07 6.93
N ASN A 92 28.58 36.91 8.21
CA ASN A 92 27.72 35.81 8.69
C ASN A 92 26.42 35.77 7.90
N TYR A 93 25.97 34.57 7.55
CA TYR A 93 24.75 34.31 6.78
C TYR A 93 24.78 34.73 5.31
N TYR A 94 25.94 35.12 4.77
CA TYR A 94 26.11 35.54 3.39
C TYR A 94 27.32 34.89 2.72
N GLU A 95 27.14 34.47 1.47
CA GLU A 95 28.19 33.99 0.58
C GLU A 95 28.67 35.14 -0.32
N ILE A 96 29.99 35.29 -0.48
CA ILE A 96 30.57 36.32 -1.36
C ILE A 96 30.35 35.91 -2.83
N ILE A 97 29.80 36.81 -3.64
CA ILE A 97 29.71 36.64 -5.09
C ILE A 97 30.99 37.15 -5.74
N GLU A 98 31.59 36.34 -6.59
CA GLU A 98 32.82 36.70 -7.31
C GLU A 98 32.63 37.98 -8.16
N PRO A 99 33.66 38.84 -8.26
CA PRO A 99 35.02 38.62 -7.76
C PRO A 99 35.19 39.00 -6.28
N LYS A 100 35.93 38.16 -5.53
CA LYS A 100 36.32 38.39 -4.13
C LYS A 100 37.31 39.55 -3.94
N THR A 101 37.98 39.97 -5.01
CA THR A 101 38.95 41.07 -4.98
C THR A 101 38.63 42.06 -6.10
N LYS A 102 38.67 43.36 -5.78
CA LYS A 102 38.40 44.45 -6.73
C LYS A 102 39.46 45.52 -6.61
N SER A 103 39.81 46.14 -7.75
CA SER A 103 40.80 47.21 -7.83
C SER A 103 40.19 48.46 -8.46
N VAL A 104 40.62 49.63 -7.98
CA VAL A 104 40.24 50.95 -8.52
C VAL A 104 41.48 51.84 -8.60
N ILE A 105 41.45 52.84 -9.47
CA ILE A 105 42.53 53.82 -9.62
C ILE A 105 41.95 55.20 -9.31
N LEU A 106 42.58 55.92 -8.39
CA LEU A 106 42.26 57.31 -8.09
C LEU A 106 43.01 58.22 -9.07
N THR A 107 42.30 59.16 -9.67
CA THR A 107 42.88 60.12 -10.62
C THR A 107 42.38 61.52 -10.31
N GLU A 108 42.96 62.55 -10.91
CA GLU A 108 42.48 63.93 -10.70
C GLU A 108 41.03 64.12 -11.18
N ALA A 109 40.66 63.43 -12.26
CA ALA A 109 39.31 63.48 -12.82
C ALA A 109 38.29 62.68 -11.99
N ASP A 110 38.77 61.65 -11.28
CA ASP A 110 37.95 60.78 -10.43
C ASP A 110 38.69 60.46 -9.12
N PRO A 111 38.79 61.44 -8.21
CA PRO A 111 39.55 61.28 -6.97
C PRO A 111 38.78 60.44 -5.94
N ASN A 112 37.49 60.19 -6.13
CA ASN A 112 36.66 59.48 -5.16
C ASN A 112 36.01 58.26 -5.79
N GLN A 113 36.42 57.05 -5.39
CA GLN A 113 35.91 55.82 -5.96
C GLN A 113 35.01 55.05 -4.98
N THR A 114 34.11 54.23 -5.53
CA THR A 114 33.29 53.29 -4.74
C THR A 114 33.54 51.87 -5.20
N ILE A 115 33.93 50.99 -4.26
CA ILE A 115 33.99 49.54 -4.49
C ILE A 115 32.74 48.91 -3.87
N THR A 116 32.07 48.04 -4.62
CA THR A 116 30.90 47.31 -4.14
C THR A 116 31.16 45.82 -4.23
N PHE A 117 31.14 45.12 -3.10
CA PHE A 117 31.12 43.65 -3.04
C PHE A 117 29.68 43.17 -2.92
N SER A 118 29.31 42.21 -3.75
CA SER A 118 27.96 41.65 -3.79
C SER A 118 27.93 40.32 -3.07
N TYR A 119 26.86 40.07 -2.33
CA TYR A 119 26.70 38.87 -1.51
C TYR A 119 25.37 38.20 -1.81
N LYS A 120 25.34 36.87 -1.65
CA LYS A 120 24.15 36.05 -1.73
C LYS A 120 23.79 35.59 -0.33
N LYS A 121 22.58 35.90 0.14
CA LYS A 121 22.10 35.39 1.43
C LYS A 121 22.08 33.87 1.41
N ILE A 122 22.70 33.25 2.42
CA ILE A 122 22.61 31.80 2.65
C ILE A 122 21.26 31.53 3.29
N VAL A 123 20.59 30.51 2.77
CA VAL A 123 19.31 30.02 3.26
C VAL A 123 19.46 28.53 3.51
N GLY A 124 18.62 27.99 4.37
CA GLY A 124 18.65 26.58 4.69
C GLY A 124 17.50 25.80 4.08
N ASP A 125 17.65 24.49 4.03
CA ASP A 125 16.68 23.56 3.49
C ASP A 125 16.45 22.40 4.47
N ILE A 126 15.21 21.92 4.57
CA ILE A 126 14.85 20.76 5.39
C ILE A 126 14.15 19.74 4.51
N ILE A 127 14.62 18.49 4.56
CA ILE A 127 14.06 17.35 3.86
C ILE A 127 13.49 16.40 4.91
N ILE A 128 12.22 16.01 4.78
CA ILE A 128 11.58 15.04 5.66
C ILE A 128 11.31 13.77 4.86
N LYS A 129 11.74 12.64 5.41
CA LYS A 129 11.55 11.31 4.84
C LYS A 129 10.72 10.44 5.76
N TYR A 130 9.90 9.59 5.17
CA TYR A 130 9.06 8.61 5.86
C TYR A 130 9.49 7.23 5.36
N VAL A 131 10.13 6.43 6.21
CA VAL A 131 10.76 5.17 5.78
C VAL A 131 10.22 3.98 6.55
N ASP A 132 10.12 2.84 5.87
CA ASP A 132 9.78 1.57 6.51
C ASP A 132 11.00 1.04 7.26
N SER A 133 10.82 0.69 8.54
CA SER A 133 11.91 0.32 9.44
C SER A 133 12.56 -1.02 9.11
N ASN A 134 11.86 -1.89 8.39
CA ASN A 134 12.35 -3.22 8.05
C ASN A 134 13.12 -3.20 6.73
N THR A 135 12.61 -2.46 5.74
CA THR A 135 13.14 -2.43 4.37
C THR A 135 14.01 -1.22 4.06
N GLY A 136 13.81 -0.11 4.78
CA GLY A 136 14.43 1.19 4.48
C GLY A 136 13.82 1.93 3.31
N GLU A 137 12.77 1.38 2.68
CA GLU A 137 12.08 1.97 1.54
C GLU A 137 11.24 3.19 1.94
N SER A 138 11.05 4.11 1.00
CA SER A 138 10.24 5.32 1.23
C SER A 138 8.74 4.99 1.20
N ILE A 139 8.01 5.37 2.25
CA ILE A 139 6.57 5.14 2.40
C ILE A 139 5.76 6.27 1.74
N LEU A 140 6.24 7.50 1.87
CA LEU A 140 5.66 8.70 1.24
C LEU A 140 6.76 9.44 0.46
N SER A 141 6.35 10.30 -0.47
CA SER A 141 7.27 11.22 -1.11
C SER A 141 7.89 12.18 -0.09
N ASP A 142 9.18 12.45 -0.25
CA ASP A 142 9.93 13.41 0.58
C ASP A 142 9.23 14.78 0.60
N GLU A 143 9.13 15.37 1.79
CA GLU A 143 8.74 16.78 1.92
C GLU A 143 9.98 17.65 1.92
N VAL A 144 9.99 18.66 1.06
CA VAL A 144 11.15 19.55 0.91
C VAL A 144 10.74 20.99 1.19
N TYR A 145 11.34 21.56 2.23
CA TYR A 145 11.17 22.95 2.63
C TYR A 145 12.43 23.73 2.25
N ASN A 146 12.34 24.51 1.18
CA ASN A 146 13.49 25.23 0.63
C ASN A 146 13.51 26.70 1.04
N ASN A 147 14.70 27.30 1.01
CA ASN A 147 14.93 28.74 1.24
C ASN A 147 14.48 29.24 2.61
N LEU A 148 14.62 28.42 3.64
CA LEU A 148 14.31 28.75 5.02
C LEU A 148 15.33 29.73 5.61
N SER A 149 14.86 30.58 6.51
CA SER A 149 15.76 31.42 7.31
C SER A 149 16.43 30.59 8.40
N PHE A 150 17.57 31.02 8.92
CA PHE A 150 18.19 30.34 10.06
C PHE A 150 17.35 30.46 11.34
N GLY A 151 17.39 29.42 12.16
CA GLY A 151 16.56 29.27 13.35
C GLY A 151 16.12 27.82 13.58
N SER A 152 15.33 27.63 14.63
CA SER A 152 14.80 26.33 15.04
C SER A 152 13.48 26.01 14.36
N TYR A 153 13.37 24.82 13.81
CA TYR A 153 12.16 24.30 13.17
C TYR A 153 11.72 23.02 13.86
N ASN A 154 10.41 22.85 14.03
CA ASN A 154 9.82 21.68 14.66
C ASN A 154 8.87 20.98 13.69
N TYR A 155 9.06 19.69 13.48
CA TYR A 155 8.20 18.86 12.65
C TYR A 155 7.64 17.68 13.45
N THR A 156 6.38 17.37 13.17
CA THR A 156 5.68 16.21 13.74
C THR A 156 5.49 15.16 12.67
N ALA A 157 5.68 13.90 13.03
CA ALA A 157 5.46 12.77 12.15
C ALA A 157 4.01 12.74 11.67
N LYS A 158 3.79 12.29 10.43
CA LYS A 158 2.44 12.07 9.91
C LYS A 158 1.91 10.74 10.40
N GLU A 159 0.61 10.66 10.65
CA GLU A 159 -0.06 9.36 10.69
C GLU A 159 -0.12 8.79 9.27
N ILE A 160 0.21 7.52 9.13
CA ILE A 160 0.23 6.81 7.84
C ILE A 160 -0.56 5.53 8.01
N ASP A 161 -1.58 5.34 7.18
CA ASP A 161 -2.42 4.14 7.20
C ASP A 161 -1.58 2.88 7.10
N ASN A 162 -1.87 1.91 7.98
CA ASN A 162 -1.18 0.62 8.05
C ASN A 162 0.29 0.68 8.49
N TYR A 163 0.71 1.80 9.06
CA TYR A 163 2.04 1.96 9.63
C TYR A 163 1.95 2.48 11.07
N THR A 164 2.84 2.01 11.93
CA THR A 164 3.02 2.55 13.28
C THR A 164 4.33 3.31 13.32
N LEU A 165 4.31 4.57 13.73
CA LEU A 165 5.54 5.33 13.96
C LEU A 165 6.35 4.66 15.08
N ILE A 166 7.64 4.41 14.84
CA ILE A 166 8.56 3.86 15.85
C ILE A 166 9.67 4.84 16.25
N SER A 167 9.96 5.85 15.43
CA SER A 167 10.86 6.95 15.79
C SER A 167 10.17 8.00 16.68
N GLU A 168 10.92 9.03 17.09
CA GLU A 168 10.35 10.16 17.80
C GLU A 168 9.27 10.86 16.96
N ASN A 169 8.12 11.14 17.58
CA ASN A 169 6.99 11.83 16.92
C ASN A 169 7.28 13.30 16.62
N ASN A 170 8.20 13.92 17.36
CA ASN A 170 8.49 15.34 17.25
C ASN A 170 10.00 15.55 17.17
N VAL A 171 10.47 16.18 16.09
CA VAL A 171 11.89 16.42 15.85
C VAL A 171 12.12 17.91 15.68
N VAL A 172 13.06 18.45 16.46
CA VAL A 172 13.51 19.84 16.38
C VAL A 172 14.87 19.89 15.68
N VAL A 173 14.99 20.75 14.67
CA VAL A 173 16.24 20.97 13.92
C VAL A 173 16.61 22.45 13.90
N ASP A 174 17.89 22.74 14.06
CA ASP A 174 18.43 24.10 14.06
C ASP A 174 19.21 24.37 12.77
N LEU A 175 18.71 25.28 11.94
CA LEU A 175 19.42 25.71 10.73
C LEU A 175 20.41 26.82 11.08
N SER A 176 21.65 26.65 10.65
CA SER A 176 22.73 27.64 10.77
C SER A 176 23.50 27.78 9.46
N ASP A 177 24.37 28.78 9.38
CA ASP A 177 25.31 28.94 8.26
C ASP A 177 26.30 27.77 8.13
N SER A 178 26.69 27.16 9.26
CA SER A 178 27.52 25.96 9.31
C SER A 178 26.77 24.66 9.00
N ASN A 179 25.45 24.64 9.17
CA ASN A 179 24.60 23.49 8.90
C ASN A 179 23.27 23.94 8.24
N PRO A 180 23.33 24.41 6.99
CA PRO A 180 22.18 24.99 6.31
C PRO A 180 21.17 23.93 5.86
N THR A 181 21.53 22.65 5.83
CA THR A 181 20.65 21.60 5.31
C THR A 181 20.49 20.47 6.33
N HIS A 182 19.25 20.10 6.64
CA HIS A 182 18.93 18.96 7.50
C HIS A 182 18.05 17.94 6.80
N THR A 183 18.20 16.68 7.17
CA THR A 183 17.29 15.59 6.82
C THR A 183 16.70 15.00 8.08
N ILE A 184 15.37 15.01 8.20
CA ILE A 184 14.60 14.34 9.25
C ILE A 184 14.10 13.02 8.66
N ILE A 185 14.30 11.92 9.40
CA ILE A 185 13.80 10.60 9.01
C ILE A 185 12.82 10.15 10.08
N PHE A 186 11.56 9.98 9.71
CA PHE A 186 10.55 9.31 10.53
C PHE A 186 10.50 7.84 10.11
N GLU A 187 10.77 6.95 11.06
CA GLU A 187 10.78 5.50 10.83
C GLU A 187 9.44 4.89 11.27
N TYR A 188 8.88 4.03 10.43
CA TYR A 188 7.60 3.38 10.68
C TYR A 188 7.71 1.87 10.51
N LYS A 189 6.95 1.14 11.31
CA LYS A 189 6.76 -0.30 11.17
C LYS A 189 5.43 -0.57 10.46
N VAL A 190 5.47 -1.29 9.33
CA VAL A 190 4.26 -1.75 8.64
C VAL A 190 3.44 -2.70 9.53
N ASN A 191 2.13 -2.51 9.56
CA ASN A 191 1.17 -3.23 10.39
C ASN A 191 0.41 -4.33 9.61
N ILE A 192 0.54 -4.37 8.29
CA ILE A 192 -0.09 -5.38 7.43
C ILE A 192 0.96 -6.29 6.81
N PHE A 193 0.75 -7.59 6.92
CA PHE A 193 1.44 -8.61 6.14
C PHE A 193 0.65 -8.90 4.86
N VAL A 194 1.19 -8.54 3.69
CA VAL A 194 0.60 -8.95 2.42
C VAL A 194 1.19 -10.30 2.04
N ILE A 195 0.35 -11.30 1.81
CA ILE A 195 0.80 -12.65 1.47
C ILE A 195 1.47 -12.62 0.10
N ASP A 196 2.75 -13.00 0.04
CA ASP A 196 3.47 -13.25 -1.21
C ASP A 196 3.07 -14.63 -1.76
N LEU A 197 2.39 -14.65 -2.91
CA LEU A 197 1.86 -15.89 -3.46
C LEU A 197 2.97 -16.86 -3.90
N GLU A 198 4.11 -16.34 -4.36
CA GLU A 198 5.23 -17.17 -4.82
C GLU A 198 5.98 -17.76 -3.63
N GLU A 199 6.24 -16.96 -2.58
CA GLU A 199 6.91 -17.43 -1.35
C GLU A 199 6.18 -18.62 -0.72
N TYR A 200 4.84 -18.57 -0.72
CA TYR A 200 3.98 -19.56 -0.07
C TYR A 200 3.41 -20.62 -1.02
N ASN A 201 3.81 -20.63 -2.30
CA ASN A 201 3.32 -21.57 -3.33
C ASN A 201 1.77 -21.57 -3.46
N ILE A 202 1.17 -20.38 -3.51
CA ILE A 202 -0.28 -20.17 -3.56
C ILE A 202 -0.71 -19.84 -4.99
N SER A 203 -1.72 -20.53 -5.53
CA SER A 203 -2.32 -20.23 -6.83
C SER A 203 -3.60 -19.41 -6.67
N ASN A 204 -3.80 -18.39 -7.53
CA ASN A 204 -4.93 -17.46 -7.45
C ASN A 204 -5.84 -17.48 -8.70
N ASP A 205 -5.81 -18.59 -9.44
CA ASP A 205 -6.56 -18.85 -10.67
C ASP A 205 -7.49 -20.08 -10.53
N ASN A 206 -7.86 -20.43 -9.30
CA ASN A 206 -8.69 -21.57 -8.92
C ASN A 206 -8.06 -22.94 -9.24
N THR A 207 -6.75 -23.05 -9.09
CA THR A 207 -5.99 -24.30 -9.25
C THR A 207 -5.18 -24.64 -7.99
N ASN A 208 -4.55 -25.82 -7.97
CA ASN A 208 -3.61 -26.24 -6.93
C ASN A 208 -4.14 -26.11 -5.49
N ALA A 209 -5.36 -26.62 -5.23
CA ALA A 209 -6.10 -26.36 -4.00
C ALA A 209 -5.36 -26.75 -2.70
N ILE A 210 -4.67 -27.90 -2.70
CA ILE A 210 -3.91 -28.38 -1.53
C ILE A 210 -2.79 -27.39 -1.19
N ASP A 211 -1.96 -27.02 -2.16
CA ASP A 211 -0.82 -26.11 -1.96
C ASP A 211 -1.29 -24.71 -1.60
N THR A 212 -2.34 -24.21 -2.28
CA THR A 212 -3.00 -22.94 -1.97
C THR A 212 -3.50 -22.89 -0.53
N THR A 213 -4.18 -23.94 -0.07
CA THR A 213 -4.72 -24.02 1.30
C THR A 213 -3.60 -24.09 2.34
N ASN A 214 -2.57 -24.91 2.10
CA ASN A 214 -1.40 -25.00 2.98
C ASN A 214 -0.61 -23.69 3.03
N GLY A 215 -0.39 -23.06 1.88
CA GLY A 215 0.35 -21.81 1.75
C GLY A 215 -0.32 -20.66 2.48
N ILE A 216 -1.64 -20.48 2.32
CA ILE A 216 -2.40 -19.46 3.06
C ILE A 216 -2.30 -19.72 4.57
N ASN A 217 -2.50 -20.97 5.01
CA ASN A 217 -2.38 -21.33 6.43
C ASN A 217 -0.99 -21.02 7.00
N GLN A 218 0.07 -21.35 6.26
CA GLN A 218 1.44 -21.09 6.67
C GLN A 218 1.72 -19.58 6.73
N ALA A 219 1.21 -18.80 5.77
CA ALA A 219 1.36 -17.35 5.77
C ALA A 219 0.71 -16.69 6.99
N LEU A 220 -0.47 -17.16 7.42
CA LEU A 220 -1.13 -16.68 8.64
C LEU A 220 -0.30 -16.99 9.91
N ILE A 221 0.28 -18.20 9.99
CA ILE A 221 1.14 -18.60 11.10
C ILE A 221 2.41 -17.73 11.15
N ASP A 222 3.07 -17.54 10.01
CA ASP A 222 4.30 -16.76 9.91
C ASP A 222 4.07 -15.29 10.20
N ALA A 223 2.99 -14.71 9.66
CA ALA A 223 2.62 -13.33 9.93
C ALA A 223 2.43 -13.10 11.43
N LYS A 224 1.74 -14.01 12.11
CA LYS A 224 1.58 -13.97 13.57
C LYS A 224 2.92 -14.09 14.30
N ALA A 225 3.78 -15.01 13.89
CA ALA A 225 5.11 -15.18 14.50
C ALA A 225 6.00 -13.94 14.32
N LYS A 226 5.86 -13.23 13.20
CA LYS A 226 6.53 -11.94 12.91
C LYS A 226 5.88 -10.75 13.62
N GLY A 227 4.75 -10.95 14.31
CA GLY A 227 4.06 -9.93 15.10
C GLY A 227 3.10 -9.04 14.29
N TYR A 228 2.70 -9.45 13.10
CA TYR A 228 1.64 -8.76 12.33
C TYR A 228 0.27 -9.09 12.88
N THR A 229 -0.56 -8.07 13.02
CA THR A 229 -1.96 -8.18 13.49
C THR A 229 -2.97 -8.07 12.35
N LYS A 230 -2.51 -7.79 11.13
CA LYS A 230 -3.33 -7.75 9.92
C LYS A 230 -2.64 -8.52 8.81
N VAL A 231 -3.39 -9.37 8.11
CA VAL A 231 -2.91 -10.14 6.97
C VAL A 231 -3.84 -9.90 5.79
N LYS A 232 -3.27 -9.60 4.63
CA LYS A 232 -4.02 -9.43 3.38
C LYS A 232 -3.67 -10.55 2.41
N LEU A 233 -4.68 -11.32 2.02
CA LEU A 233 -4.59 -12.17 0.83
C LEU A 233 -4.83 -11.25 -0.39
N PRO A 234 -3.92 -11.24 -1.40
CA PRO A 234 -4.16 -10.49 -2.63
C PRO A 234 -5.49 -10.85 -3.32
N ALA A 235 -5.95 -10.00 -4.22
CA ALA A 235 -7.14 -10.31 -5.02
C ALA A 235 -6.87 -11.52 -5.93
N GLY A 236 -7.88 -12.36 -6.13
CA GLY A 236 -7.74 -13.59 -6.90
C GLY A 236 -8.83 -14.61 -6.60
N HIS A 237 -8.80 -15.72 -7.33
CA HIS A 237 -9.70 -16.84 -7.13
C HIS A 237 -8.92 -18.04 -6.60
N TYR A 238 -9.18 -18.45 -5.36
CA TYR A 238 -8.37 -19.42 -4.64
C TYR A 238 -9.15 -20.70 -4.43
N ALA A 239 -8.64 -21.80 -5.00
CA ALA A 239 -9.19 -23.14 -4.75
C ALA A 239 -8.79 -23.60 -3.34
N ILE A 240 -9.76 -24.02 -2.54
CA ILE A 240 -9.58 -24.46 -1.15
C ILE A 240 -9.89 -25.95 -1.05
N ASP A 241 -8.92 -26.69 -0.52
CA ASP A 241 -9.05 -28.11 -0.23
C ASP A 241 -9.36 -28.31 1.25
N THR A 242 -10.61 -28.64 1.55
CA THR A 242 -11.08 -28.84 2.94
C THR A 242 -10.62 -30.17 3.54
N SER A 243 -9.98 -31.05 2.77
CA SER A 243 -9.29 -32.22 3.31
C SER A 243 -8.02 -31.83 4.08
N VAL A 244 -7.48 -30.63 3.84
CA VAL A 244 -6.41 -30.05 4.67
C VAL A 244 -6.97 -29.76 6.07
N LYS A 245 -6.46 -30.50 7.07
CA LYS A 245 -6.87 -30.38 8.47
C LYS A 245 -5.73 -29.84 9.33
N ASN A 246 -6.01 -28.83 10.16
CA ASN A 246 -5.12 -28.29 11.19
C ASN A 246 -5.71 -28.60 12.59
N PRO A 247 -5.44 -29.80 13.14
CA PRO A 247 -6.04 -30.23 14.40
C PRO A 247 -5.62 -29.33 15.56
N ILE A 248 -6.58 -29.04 16.43
CA ILE A 248 -6.33 -28.41 17.74
C ILE A 248 -7.04 -29.21 18.83
N VAL A 249 -6.45 -29.22 20.02
CA VAL A 249 -7.08 -29.83 21.20
C VAL A 249 -7.89 -28.76 21.91
N LEU A 250 -9.20 -28.99 22.01
CA LEU A 250 -10.13 -28.16 22.77
C LEU A 250 -10.37 -28.79 24.14
N THR A 251 -10.63 -27.96 25.14
CA THR A 251 -10.83 -28.40 26.52
C THR A 251 -11.98 -27.67 27.19
N ASP A 252 -12.86 -28.42 27.84
CA ASP A 252 -13.91 -27.89 28.73
C ASP A 252 -13.81 -28.60 30.09
N GLY A 253 -13.22 -27.92 31.08
CA GLY A 253 -12.85 -28.51 32.36
C GLY A 253 -11.89 -29.69 32.19
N THR A 254 -12.34 -30.90 32.52
CA THR A 254 -11.58 -32.15 32.33
C THR A 254 -11.80 -32.81 30.97
N ASN A 255 -12.82 -32.40 30.21
CA ASN A 255 -13.12 -32.96 28.90
C ASN A 255 -12.15 -32.41 27.86
N LYS A 256 -11.64 -33.28 26.99
CA LYS A 256 -10.75 -32.89 25.88
C LYS A 256 -11.18 -33.61 24.61
N TRP A 257 -11.19 -32.90 23.49
CA TRP A 257 -11.43 -33.48 22.17
C TRP A 257 -10.58 -32.76 21.11
N THR A 258 -10.34 -33.44 19.99
CA THR A 258 -9.62 -32.85 18.86
C THR A 258 -10.62 -32.24 17.89
N HIS A 259 -10.49 -30.95 17.62
CA HIS A 259 -11.20 -30.28 16.55
C HIS A 259 -10.29 -30.13 15.33
N ASN A 260 -10.65 -30.79 14.23
CA ASN A 260 -9.95 -30.69 12.96
C ASN A 260 -10.42 -29.43 12.24
N ARG A 261 -9.69 -28.32 12.41
CA ARG A 261 -9.95 -27.11 11.62
C ARG A 261 -9.67 -27.42 10.16
N GLN A 262 -10.57 -27.04 9.28
CA GLN A 262 -10.49 -27.42 7.87
C GLN A 262 -10.29 -26.19 6.99
N GLY A 263 -9.73 -26.40 5.79
CA GLY A 263 -9.47 -25.33 4.85
C GLY A 263 -8.55 -24.27 5.48
N ILE A 264 -8.95 -23.00 5.41
CA ILE A 264 -8.21 -21.88 5.98
C ILE A 264 -8.45 -21.77 7.48
N SER A 265 -7.39 -21.77 8.28
CA SER A 265 -7.43 -21.78 9.75
C SER A 265 -6.95 -20.45 10.32
N MET A 266 -7.88 -19.69 10.90
CA MET A 266 -7.58 -18.40 11.51
C MET A 266 -6.69 -18.49 12.75
N GLN A 267 -6.08 -17.34 13.08
CA GLN A 267 -5.24 -17.12 14.26
C GLN A 267 -5.88 -16.06 15.18
N SER A 268 -5.68 -16.15 16.50
CA SER A 268 -6.05 -15.08 17.45
C SER A 268 -5.29 -13.77 17.18
N ASP A 269 -5.89 -12.65 17.55
CA ASP A 269 -5.32 -11.30 17.51
C ASP A 269 -4.93 -10.85 16.09
N MET A 270 -5.71 -11.30 15.10
CA MET A 270 -5.43 -11.12 13.68
C MET A 270 -6.67 -10.75 12.89
N GLU A 271 -6.55 -9.74 12.04
CA GLU A 271 -7.47 -9.45 10.95
C GLU A 271 -7.01 -10.13 9.65
N LEU A 272 -7.86 -10.94 9.02
CA LEU A 272 -7.68 -11.47 7.68
C LEU A 272 -8.50 -10.65 6.68
N ILE A 273 -7.82 -9.96 5.78
CA ILE A 273 -8.39 -9.09 4.75
C ILE A 273 -8.45 -9.87 3.43
N LEU A 274 -9.67 -10.09 2.94
CA LEU A 274 -10.00 -10.86 1.74
C LEU A 274 -10.63 -9.99 0.64
N GLU A 275 -10.52 -8.67 0.71
CA GLU A 275 -11.09 -7.77 -0.30
C GLU A 275 -10.58 -8.11 -1.72
N GLY A 276 -11.51 -8.48 -2.60
CA GLY A 276 -11.20 -8.93 -3.97
C GLY A 276 -10.76 -10.39 -4.10
N ALA A 277 -10.71 -11.15 -3.00
CA ALA A 277 -10.44 -12.59 -3.00
C ALA A 277 -11.74 -13.40 -2.99
N ILE A 278 -11.73 -14.51 -3.74
CA ILE A 278 -12.76 -15.55 -3.72
C ILE A 278 -12.10 -16.82 -3.20
N LEU A 279 -12.62 -17.38 -2.10
CA LEU A 279 -12.22 -18.68 -1.57
C LEU A 279 -13.28 -19.70 -2.01
N GLU A 280 -12.97 -20.53 -2.99
CA GLU A 280 -13.90 -21.55 -3.52
C GLU A 280 -13.44 -22.94 -3.11
N ILE A 281 -14.32 -23.75 -2.53
CA ILE A 281 -14.01 -25.15 -2.24
C ILE A 281 -13.92 -25.97 -3.53
N VAL A 282 -12.90 -26.84 -3.64
CA VAL A 282 -12.90 -27.86 -4.71
C VAL A 282 -14.01 -28.89 -4.48
N PRO A 283 -14.74 -29.31 -5.53
CA PRO A 283 -15.80 -30.29 -5.38
C PRO A 283 -15.33 -31.48 -4.55
N CYS A 284 -16.06 -31.76 -3.47
CA CYS A 284 -15.70 -32.80 -2.54
C CYS A 284 -16.87 -33.73 -2.28
N GLU A 285 -16.55 -34.90 -1.70
CA GLU A 285 -17.55 -35.86 -1.26
C GLU A 285 -17.87 -35.79 0.24
N ASP A 286 -17.07 -35.05 1.01
CA ASP A 286 -17.16 -34.98 2.46
C ASP A 286 -18.37 -34.11 2.85
N PRO A 287 -19.38 -34.65 3.55
CA PRO A 287 -20.51 -33.85 4.03
C PRO A 287 -20.13 -32.96 5.24
N TYR A 288 -18.92 -33.10 5.76
CA TYR A 288 -18.40 -32.39 6.92
C TYR A 288 -17.20 -31.52 6.53
N TYR A 289 -17.46 -30.33 5.96
CA TYR A 289 -16.40 -29.41 5.58
C TYR A 289 -16.51 -27.98 6.13
N SER A 290 -15.35 -27.31 6.22
CA SER A 290 -15.28 -25.86 6.44
C SER A 290 -14.26 -25.24 5.50
N ILE A 291 -14.67 -24.23 4.73
CA ILE A 291 -13.74 -23.51 3.82
C ILE A 291 -12.82 -22.61 4.64
N LEU A 292 -13.37 -21.93 5.65
CA LEU A 292 -12.63 -21.09 6.59
C LEU A 292 -13.08 -21.39 8.03
N THR A 293 -12.14 -21.87 8.84
CA THR A 293 -12.34 -22.20 10.25
C THR A 293 -11.73 -21.17 11.19
N ILE A 294 -12.57 -20.59 12.05
CA ILE A 294 -12.19 -19.81 13.24
C ILE A 294 -12.45 -20.67 14.47
N SER A 295 -11.41 -21.28 15.03
CA SER A 295 -11.56 -22.14 16.21
C SER A 295 -10.48 -21.89 17.25
N ASN A 296 -10.89 -21.82 18.52
CA ASN A 296 -10.05 -21.42 19.65
C ASN A 296 -9.31 -20.10 19.41
N CYS A 297 -9.98 -19.16 18.74
CA CYS A 297 -9.44 -17.84 18.41
C CYS A 297 -10.05 -16.77 19.31
N SER A 298 -9.29 -15.71 19.55
CA SER A 298 -9.79 -14.51 20.24
C SER A 298 -9.33 -13.25 19.54
N ASN A 299 -10.17 -12.21 19.54
CA ASN A 299 -9.85 -10.90 18.96
C ASN A 299 -9.46 -10.99 17.48
N SER A 300 -10.20 -11.78 16.71
CA SER A 300 -9.92 -11.98 15.29
C SER A 300 -11.02 -11.38 14.42
N LYS A 301 -10.62 -10.93 13.24
CA LYS A 301 -11.52 -10.29 12.30
C LYS A 301 -11.34 -10.86 10.89
N ILE A 302 -12.42 -10.91 10.13
CA ILE A 302 -12.39 -11.15 8.69
C ILE A 302 -13.08 -9.99 7.99
N THR A 303 -12.41 -9.45 6.98
CA THR A 303 -12.88 -8.27 6.24
C THR A 303 -12.91 -8.55 4.74
N GLY A 304 -14.08 -8.40 4.12
CA GLY A 304 -14.26 -8.48 2.67
C GLY A 304 -14.26 -9.90 2.09
N GLY A 305 -14.31 -9.98 0.77
CA GLY A 305 -14.15 -11.23 0.01
C GLY A 305 -15.43 -12.05 -0.17
N THR A 306 -15.29 -13.15 -0.91
CA THR A 306 -16.34 -14.14 -1.15
C THR A 306 -15.86 -15.52 -0.72
N ILE A 307 -16.72 -16.25 -0.02
CA ILE A 307 -16.51 -17.66 0.32
C ILE A 307 -17.56 -18.45 -0.46
N LEU A 308 -17.12 -19.27 -1.41
CA LEU A 308 -18.00 -19.96 -2.35
C LEU A 308 -17.98 -21.48 -2.09
N GLY A 309 -19.15 -22.02 -1.75
CA GLY A 309 -19.37 -23.47 -1.60
C GLY A 309 -19.55 -24.18 -2.94
N ASP A 310 -19.48 -25.51 -2.92
CA ASP A 310 -19.60 -26.37 -4.11
C ASP A 310 -21.02 -26.85 -4.37
N ARG A 311 -22.09 -26.22 -3.86
CA ARG A 311 -23.48 -26.74 -3.92
C ARG A 311 -23.87 -27.34 -5.29
N ASP A 312 -23.50 -26.69 -6.37
CA ASP A 312 -23.90 -27.09 -7.73
C ASP A 312 -22.96 -28.15 -8.34
N THR A 313 -21.75 -28.28 -7.80
CA THR A 313 -20.67 -29.17 -8.26
C THR A 313 -20.30 -30.27 -7.27
N HIS A 314 -20.88 -30.27 -6.07
CA HIS A 314 -20.59 -31.20 -4.97
C HIS A 314 -20.78 -32.63 -5.44
N ASP A 315 -19.87 -33.52 -5.03
CA ASP A 315 -19.97 -34.91 -5.40
C ASP A 315 -20.96 -35.60 -4.46
N TYR A 316 -22.19 -35.78 -4.93
CA TYR A 316 -23.24 -36.53 -4.23
C TYR A 316 -23.26 -38.04 -4.57
N GLY A 317 -22.31 -38.55 -5.34
CA GLY A 317 -22.31 -39.91 -5.88
C GLY A 317 -22.96 -39.97 -7.27
N MET A 318 -23.87 -40.92 -7.52
CA MET A 318 -24.55 -41.01 -8.82
C MET A 318 -25.65 -39.95 -8.93
N ARG A 319 -25.65 -39.12 -9.97
CA ARG A 319 -26.85 -38.40 -10.39
C ARG A 319 -27.79 -39.37 -11.09
N ILE A 320 -28.99 -39.54 -10.55
CA ILE A 320 -29.99 -40.45 -11.14
C ILE A 320 -30.49 -39.86 -12.45
N ASN A 321 -30.63 -38.54 -12.51
CA ASN A 321 -31.11 -37.80 -13.68
C ASN A 321 -30.50 -36.40 -13.67
N GLU A 322 -30.50 -35.72 -14.83
CA GLU A 322 -29.95 -34.35 -14.92
C GLU A 322 -31.04 -33.27 -14.88
N ASN A 323 -32.24 -33.54 -15.43
CA ASN A 323 -33.31 -32.53 -15.55
C ASN A 323 -34.73 -33.11 -15.37
N GLY A 324 -34.86 -34.14 -14.54
CA GLY A 324 -36.08 -34.93 -14.32
C GLY A 324 -36.61 -35.67 -15.56
N ASP A 325 -35.77 -35.82 -16.58
CA ASP A 325 -36.05 -36.56 -17.81
C ASP A 325 -36.48 -38.03 -17.55
N MET A 326 -36.11 -38.58 -16.41
CA MET A 326 -36.47 -39.94 -16.00
C MET A 326 -37.85 -40.08 -15.33
N PHE A 327 -38.52 -39.00 -14.93
CA PHE A 327 -39.75 -39.10 -14.14
C PHE A 327 -41.02 -38.81 -14.92
N GLU A 328 -42.09 -39.53 -14.58
CA GLU A 328 -43.46 -39.29 -15.02
C GLU A 328 -44.44 -39.38 -13.84
N ILE A 329 -45.64 -38.84 -14.00
CA ILE A 329 -46.71 -38.99 -13.01
C ILE A 329 -47.16 -40.44 -12.95
N GLY A 330 -47.20 -41.03 -11.75
CA GLY A 330 -47.65 -42.39 -11.53
C GLY A 330 -46.93 -43.09 -10.38
N ASN A 331 -47.32 -44.34 -10.15
CA ASN A 331 -46.75 -45.21 -9.13
C ASN A 331 -46.51 -46.62 -9.69
N PHE A 332 -45.95 -47.54 -8.89
CA PHE A 332 -46.00 -48.97 -9.17
C PHE A 332 -46.80 -49.71 -8.10
N ASP A 333 -47.48 -50.77 -8.50
CA ASP A 333 -48.17 -51.67 -7.57
C ASP A 333 -47.14 -52.42 -6.72
N SER A 334 -47.30 -52.38 -5.40
CA SER A 334 -46.33 -52.96 -4.45
C SER A 334 -46.25 -54.49 -4.50
N THR A 335 -47.24 -55.17 -5.09
CA THR A 335 -47.32 -56.63 -5.14
C THR A 335 -46.81 -57.19 -6.47
N THR A 336 -47.05 -56.47 -7.57
CA THR A 336 -46.74 -56.92 -8.92
C THR A 336 -45.56 -56.19 -9.55
N GLY A 337 -45.22 -54.98 -9.08
CA GLY A 337 -44.21 -54.12 -9.69
C GLY A 337 -44.68 -53.45 -10.99
N GLU A 338 -45.97 -53.59 -11.34
CA GLU A 338 -46.52 -53.02 -12.56
C GLU A 338 -46.90 -51.54 -12.41
N PRO A 339 -46.79 -50.72 -13.48
CA PRO A 339 -47.19 -49.32 -13.46
C PRO A 339 -48.67 -49.13 -13.08
N THR A 340 -48.96 -48.18 -12.18
CA THR A 340 -50.31 -47.77 -11.77
C THR A 340 -50.51 -46.26 -11.91
N VAL A 341 -51.76 -45.84 -12.13
CA VAL A 341 -52.10 -44.41 -12.20
C VAL A 341 -52.22 -43.85 -10.79
N ASP A 342 -51.41 -42.84 -10.47
CA ASP A 342 -51.45 -42.12 -9.19
C ASP A 342 -50.88 -40.71 -9.41
N ASP A 343 -51.74 -39.70 -9.32
CA ASP A 343 -51.38 -38.29 -9.57
C ASP A 343 -50.77 -37.58 -8.35
N THR A 344 -50.58 -38.31 -7.25
CA THR A 344 -49.90 -37.85 -6.04
C THR A 344 -48.44 -38.28 -5.98
N LYS A 345 -47.97 -39.03 -6.98
CA LYS A 345 -46.61 -39.56 -7.07
C LYS A 345 -45.98 -39.31 -8.43
N VAL A 346 -44.65 -39.28 -8.43
CA VAL A 346 -43.84 -39.46 -9.63
C VAL A 346 -43.11 -40.79 -9.58
N ARG A 347 -42.85 -41.39 -10.75
CA ARG A 347 -42.11 -42.65 -10.89
C ARG A 347 -41.10 -42.58 -12.03
N THR A 348 -40.09 -43.45 -11.99
CA THR A 348 -39.16 -43.61 -13.12
C THR A 348 -39.87 -44.23 -14.33
N LYS A 349 -39.57 -43.74 -15.54
CA LYS A 349 -40.04 -44.32 -16.81
C LYS A 349 -39.34 -45.64 -17.10
N ASP A 350 -38.02 -45.63 -16.91
CA ASP A 350 -37.13 -46.74 -17.22
C ASP A 350 -36.50 -47.36 -15.96
N PHE A 351 -35.81 -48.48 -16.15
CA PHE A 351 -35.01 -49.13 -15.11
C PHE A 351 -33.70 -48.38 -14.87
N ILE A 352 -33.27 -48.35 -13.62
CA ILE A 352 -31.90 -48.04 -13.22
C ILE A 352 -31.21 -49.38 -12.98
N SER A 353 -30.12 -49.66 -13.70
CA SER A 353 -29.45 -50.98 -13.67
C SER A 353 -27.99 -50.94 -13.25
N VAL A 354 -27.39 -49.74 -13.18
CA VAL A 354 -26.00 -49.53 -12.78
C VAL A 354 -25.91 -48.35 -11.83
N TYR A 355 -24.90 -48.36 -10.98
CA TYR A 355 -24.46 -47.15 -10.27
C TYR A 355 -23.37 -46.50 -11.13
N LYS A 356 -23.65 -45.29 -11.61
CA LYS A 356 -22.69 -44.48 -12.36
C LYS A 356 -22.31 -43.27 -11.53
N ASP A 357 -21.11 -43.31 -10.97
CA ASP A 357 -20.60 -42.18 -10.19
C ASP A 357 -20.51 -40.94 -11.09
N TRP A 358 -21.16 -39.84 -10.69
CA TRP A 358 -21.22 -38.62 -11.50
C TRP A 358 -19.84 -38.00 -11.70
N PHE A 359 -19.03 -37.99 -10.64
CA PHE A 359 -17.76 -37.29 -10.62
C PHE A 359 -16.67 -38.06 -11.37
N THR A 360 -16.57 -39.37 -11.14
CA THR A 360 -15.55 -40.21 -11.78
C THR A 360 -15.99 -40.81 -13.12
N GLY A 361 -17.30 -40.85 -13.38
CA GLY A 361 -17.88 -41.53 -14.54
C GLY A 361 -17.84 -43.06 -14.46
N THR A 362 -17.36 -43.62 -13.35
CA THR A 362 -17.19 -45.07 -13.17
C THR A 362 -18.56 -45.75 -13.07
N GLU A 363 -18.75 -46.81 -13.86
CA GLU A 363 -19.95 -47.66 -13.80
C GLU A 363 -19.65 -48.94 -13.02
N GLU A 364 -20.53 -49.27 -12.09
CA GLU A 364 -20.52 -50.51 -11.32
C GLU A 364 -21.94 -51.09 -11.17
N THR A 365 -22.03 -52.34 -10.72
CA THR A 365 -23.33 -52.94 -10.37
C THR A 365 -24.00 -52.15 -9.25
N LEU A 366 -25.33 -52.12 -9.23
CA LEU A 366 -26.08 -51.45 -8.17
C LEU A 366 -25.59 -51.87 -6.77
N PRO A 367 -25.29 -50.92 -5.88
CA PRO A 367 -24.88 -51.24 -4.53
C PRO A 367 -26.03 -51.92 -3.78
N SER A 368 -25.72 -52.94 -2.98
CA SER A 368 -26.72 -53.64 -2.17
C SER A 368 -27.35 -52.75 -1.09
N LYS A 369 -26.68 -51.64 -0.74
CA LYS A 369 -27.15 -50.62 0.19
C LYS A 369 -26.80 -49.21 -0.29
N PHE A 370 -27.76 -48.29 -0.25
CA PHE A 370 -27.56 -46.90 -0.66
C PHE A 370 -28.64 -45.98 -0.07
N TYR A 371 -28.44 -44.68 -0.25
CA TYR A 371 -29.43 -43.65 -0.02
C TYR A 371 -29.81 -42.99 -1.34
N ILE A 372 -31.03 -42.48 -1.40
CA ILE A 372 -31.48 -41.60 -2.47
C ILE A 372 -31.71 -40.24 -1.83
N ILE A 373 -31.22 -39.17 -2.44
CA ILE A 373 -31.35 -37.80 -1.94
C ILE A 373 -31.93 -36.89 -3.01
N PRO A 374 -32.78 -35.92 -2.64
CA PRO A 374 -33.21 -34.89 -3.57
C PRO A 374 -32.12 -33.82 -3.65
N LEU A 375 -31.77 -33.40 -4.86
CA LEU A 375 -30.81 -32.32 -5.08
C LEU A 375 -31.54 -31.02 -5.43
N TRP A 376 -32.38 -31.06 -6.46
CA TRP A 376 -33.11 -29.89 -6.95
C TRP A 376 -34.55 -30.23 -7.30
N ASN A 377 -35.38 -29.19 -7.39
CA ASN A 377 -36.73 -29.29 -7.91
C ASN A 377 -37.62 -30.34 -7.21
N THR A 378 -37.44 -30.54 -5.88
CA THR A 378 -38.40 -31.25 -5.00
C THR A 378 -39.38 -30.34 -4.22
N THR A 379 -40.67 -30.69 -4.16
CA THR A 379 -41.70 -29.97 -3.38
C THR A 379 -41.55 -30.21 -1.87
N MET A 380 -40.63 -31.08 -1.49
CA MET A 380 -40.57 -31.67 -0.17
C MET A 380 -39.50 -31.03 0.68
N ASP A 381 -39.85 -30.76 1.94
CA ASP A 381 -38.88 -30.39 2.97
C ASP A 381 -38.01 -31.61 3.30
N THR A 382 -36.73 -31.39 3.61
CA THR A 382 -35.76 -32.46 3.90
C THR A 382 -36.10 -33.20 5.20
N VAL A 383 -36.87 -32.55 6.10
CA VAL A 383 -37.28 -33.10 7.40
C VAL A 383 -38.52 -34.01 7.29
N ASP A 384 -39.43 -33.71 6.36
CA ASP A 384 -40.64 -34.51 6.06
C ASP A 384 -40.45 -35.44 4.84
N GLY A 385 -39.21 -35.54 4.37
CA GLY A 385 -38.75 -36.14 3.12
C GLY A 385 -39.64 -37.24 2.57
N GLY A 386 -40.29 -36.98 1.42
CA GLY A 386 -41.30 -37.87 0.87
C GLY A 386 -40.86 -39.32 0.83
N CYS A 387 -41.82 -40.18 1.18
CA CYS A 387 -41.63 -41.61 1.14
C CYS A 387 -41.35 -42.05 -0.30
N ARG A 388 -40.17 -42.59 -0.55
CA ARG A 388 -39.84 -43.27 -1.81
C ARG A 388 -40.12 -44.76 -1.68
N TYR A 389 -40.52 -45.37 -2.77
CA TYR A 389 -40.61 -46.81 -2.91
C TYR A 389 -39.62 -47.23 -3.98
N ILE A 390 -38.74 -48.17 -3.63
CA ILE A 390 -37.74 -48.72 -4.55
C ILE A 390 -38.14 -50.16 -4.84
N TYR A 391 -38.44 -50.42 -6.09
CA TYR A 391 -38.95 -51.69 -6.61
C TYR A 391 -37.79 -52.46 -7.21
N CYS A 392 -37.55 -53.67 -6.73
CA CYS A 392 -36.45 -54.54 -7.13
C CYS A 392 -36.89 -55.52 -8.22
N TYR A 393 -36.06 -55.68 -9.25
CA TYR A 393 -36.27 -56.62 -10.34
C TYR A 393 -34.97 -57.38 -10.62
N ASP A 394 -35.11 -58.63 -11.07
CA ASP A 394 -33.96 -59.38 -11.59
C ASP A 394 -33.60 -58.95 -13.02
N LYS A 395 -32.61 -59.61 -13.61
CA LYS A 395 -32.12 -59.34 -14.97
C LYS A 395 -33.17 -59.53 -16.06
N ASP A 396 -34.15 -60.40 -15.81
CA ASP A 396 -35.20 -60.82 -16.74
C ASP A 396 -36.51 -60.04 -16.50
N ASP A 397 -36.42 -58.89 -15.81
CA ASP A 397 -37.52 -57.98 -15.46
C ASP A 397 -38.58 -58.57 -14.53
N LYS A 398 -38.27 -59.68 -13.84
CA LYS A 398 -39.18 -60.25 -12.85
C LYS A 398 -39.12 -59.45 -11.56
N TYR A 399 -40.28 -58.99 -11.09
CA TYR A 399 -40.41 -58.27 -9.83
C TYR A 399 -40.06 -59.17 -8.63
N LEU A 400 -39.17 -58.68 -7.77
CA LEU A 400 -38.68 -59.36 -6.57
C LEU A 400 -39.32 -58.83 -5.28
N GLY A 401 -39.81 -57.58 -5.30
CA GLY A 401 -40.39 -56.91 -4.14
C GLY A 401 -39.85 -55.49 -3.93
N LEU A 402 -40.24 -54.86 -2.82
CA LEU A 402 -39.70 -53.57 -2.39
C LEU A 402 -38.41 -53.76 -1.59
N THR A 403 -37.51 -52.79 -1.65
CA THR A 403 -36.34 -52.74 -0.75
C THR A 403 -36.77 -52.76 0.71
N THR A 404 -35.91 -53.28 1.59
CA THR A 404 -36.04 -53.01 3.03
C THR A 404 -35.39 -51.67 3.36
N GLY A 405 -36.01 -50.88 4.25
CA GLY A 405 -35.59 -49.49 4.47
C GLY A 405 -35.91 -48.60 3.27
N GLY A 406 -35.20 -47.48 3.13
CA GLY A 406 -35.42 -46.55 2.02
C GLY A 406 -36.68 -45.70 2.16
N ASN A 407 -37.48 -45.86 3.20
CA ASN A 407 -38.68 -45.04 3.44
C ASN A 407 -38.28 -43.64 3.92
N GLY A 408 -38.21 -42.69 2.98
CA GLY A 408 -37.83 -41.30 3.23
C GLY A 408 -36.34 -41.02 2.99
N TYR A 409 -35.98 -39.74 2.87
CA TYR A 409 -34.62 -39.33 2.48
C TYR A 409 -33.53 -39.84 3.39
N ILE A 410 -33.85 -39.97 4.68
CA ILE A 410 -32.90 -40.33 5.72
C ILE A 410 -32.68 -41.84 5.92
N SER A 411 -33.43 -42.70 5.23
CA SER A 411 -33.39 -44.15 5.43
C SER A 411 -32.55 -44.86 4.36
N GLN A 412 -31.56 -45.65 4.79
CA GLN A 412 -30.78 -46.50 3.88
C GLN A 412 -31.70 -47.55 3.26
N ALA A 413 -31.69 -47.67 1.95
CA ALA A 413 -32.34 -48.75 1.22
C ALA A 413 -31.41 -49.96 1.16
N THR A 414 -31.96 -51.16 1.33
CA THR A 414 -31.26 -52.43 1.12
C THR A 414 -32.00 -53.23 0.05
N LEU A 415 -31.29 -53.56 -1.03
CA LEU A 415 -31.82 -54.35 -2.15
C LEU A 415 -32.15 -55.78 -1.74
N ILE A 416 -33.14 -56.36 -2.39
CA ILE A 416 -33.44 -57.80 -2.29
C ILE A 416 -32.32 -58.58 -3.00
N GLU A 417 -31.92 -59.72 -2.45
CA GLU A 417 -30.95 -60.61 -3.10
C GLU A 417 -31.41 -60.98 -4.53
N GLY A 418 -30.49 -60.90 -5.50
CA GLY A 418 -30.80 -61.14 -6.92
C GLY A 418 -31.33 -59.92 -7.69
N THR A 419 -31.43 -58.75 -7.04
CA THR A 419 -31.77 -57.49 -7.74
C THR A 419 -30.66 -57.09 -8.72
N GLU A 420 -31.01 -56.88 -9.98
CA GLU A 420 -30.12 -56.28 -10.99
C GLU A 420 -30.65 -54.95 -11.54
N LYS A 421 -31.94 -54.67 -11.37
CA LYS A 421 -32.58 -53.44 -11.83
C LYS A 421 -33.52 -52.90 -10.76
N ILE A 422 -33.67 -51.58 -10.70
CA ILE A 422 -34.64 -50.92 -9.84
C ILE A 422 -35.50 -49.92 -10.59
N LYS A 423 -36.69 -49.68 -10.04
CA LYS A 423 -37.54 -48.52 -10.34
C LYS A 423 -37.85 -47.77 -9.06
N ILE A 424 -38.10 -46.47 -9.17
CA ILE A 424 -38.35 -45.61 -8.01
C ILE A 424 -39.69 -44.92 -8.20
N SER A 425 -40.51 -44.85 -7.15
CA SER A 425 -41.61 -43.89 -7.05
C SER A 425 -41.46 -43.01 -5.80
N ILE A 426 -41.96 -41.79 -5.87
CA ILE A 426 -41.84 -40.77 -4.83
C ILE A 426 -43.24 -40.31 -4.45
N LYS A 427 -43.61 -40.49 -3.18
CA LYS A 427 -44.90 -40.06 -2.65
C LYS A 427 -44.93 -38.55 -2.40
N SER A 428 -46.10 -37.94 -2.59
CA SER A 428 -46.35 -36.52 -2.33
C SER A 428 -45.52 -35.59 -3.21
N GLU A 429 -45.15 -36.07 -4.40
CA GLU A 429 -44.40 -35.30 -5.39
C GLU A 429 -45.14 -35.33 -6.73
N LYS A 430 -45.18 -34.18 -7.40
CA LYS A 430 -45.83 -33.99 -8.71
C LYS A 430 -44.89 -33.35 -9.75
N ARG A 431 -43.72 -32.88 -9.33
CA ARG A 431 -42.71 -32.30 -10.19
C ARG A 431 -41.93 -33.41 -10.87
N THR A 432 -42.09 -33.48 -12.19
CA THR A 432 -41.37 -34.46 -13.02
C THR A 432 -39.95 -34.01 -13.31
N ASP A 433 -39.63 -32.73 -13.12
CA ASP A 433 -38.30 -32.12 -13.22
C ASP A 433 -37.43 -32.29 -11.96
N ILE A 434 -37.84 -33.13 -11.01
CA ILE A 434 -37.07 -33.44 -9.79
C ILE A 434 -35.70 -34.04 -10.14
N VAL A 435 -34.67 -33.63 -9.41
CA VAL A 435 -33.32 -34.18 -9.54
C VAL A 435 -32.95 -34.95 -8.29
N LEU A 436 -32.55 -36.20 -8.46
CA LEU A 436 -32.12 -37.07 -7.38
C LEU A 436 -30.67 -37.52 -7.56
N ALA A 437 -29.99 -37.80 -6.45
CA ALA A 437 -28.76 -38.58 -6.43
C ALA A 437 -28.93 -39.88 -5.65
N MET A 438 -28.12 -40.88 -6.01
CA MET A 438 -27.91 -42.12 -5.28
C MET A 438 -26.51 -42.09 -4.68
N THR A 439 -26.40 -42.31 -3.37
CA THR A 439 -25.11 -42.36 -2.69
C THR A 439 -24.95 -43.62 -1.86
N LYS A 440 -23.74 -44.19 -1.90
CA LYS A 440 -23.34 -45.30 -1.02
C LYS A 440 -22.94 -44.80 0.38
N ARG A 441 -22.75 -43.49 0.53
CA ARG A 441 -22.20 -42.87 1.74
C ARG A 441 -23.22 -42.86 2.85
N THR A 442 -22.75 -43.03 4.09
CA THR A 442 -23.60 -42.81 5.26
C THR A 442 -23.84 -41.32 5.39
N LEU A 443 -25.11 -40.93 5.30
CA LEU A 443 -25.52 -39.55 5.43
C LEU A 443 -25.89 -39.25 6.89
N TYR A 444 -25.40 -38.13 7.42
CA TYR A 444 -25.63 -37.67 8.79
C TYR A 444 -26.55 -36.44 8.77
N TYR A 445 -27.85 -36.67 8.61
CA TYR A 445 -28.85 -35.66 8.22
C TYR A 445 -29.15 -34.56 9.24
N THR A 446 -28.76 -34.72 10.50
CA THR A 446 -28.83 -33.63 11.50
C THR A 446 -27.53 -32.83 11.59
N TYR A 447 -26.51 -33.18 10.78
CA TYR A 447 -25.11 -32.79 10.97
C TYR A 447 -24.31 -32.70 9.65
N GLU A 448 -24.92 -32.50 8.48
CA GLU A 448 -24.13 -32.04 7.32
C GLU A 448 -23.63 -30.63 7.67
N PHE A 449 -22.37 -30.55 8.07
CA PHE A 449 -21.72 -29.34 8.55
C PHE A 449 -20.88 -28.67 7.46
N GLY A 450 -21.11 -29.03 6.19
CA GLY A 450 -20.56 -28.28 5.05
C GLY A 450 -20.89 -26.80 5.20
N CYS A 451 -19.88 -26.00 5.48
CA CYS A 451 -20.04 -24.57 5.74
C CYS A 451 -18.94 -23.77 5.07
N GLY A 452 -19.31 -22.60 4.56
CA GLY A 452 -18.32 -21.63 4.09
C GLY A 452 -17.42 -21.17 5.24
N LEU A 453 -18.02 -20.86 6.40
CA LEU A 453 -17.30 -20.34 7.55
C LEU A 453 -17.76 -21.01 8.85
N THR A 454 -16.82 -21.53 9.63
CA THR A 454 -17.06 -22.06 10.97
C THR A 454 -16.51 -21.12 12.04
N VAL A 455 -17.30 -20.83 13.07
CA VAL A 455 -16.82 -20.23 14.32
C VAL A 455 -17.12 -21.19 15.47
N ALA A 456 -16.08 -21.66 16.16
CA ALA A 456 -16.19 -22.59 17.27
C ALA A 456 -15.25 -22.19 18.42
N ASP A 457 -15.72 -22.29 19.67
CA ASP A 457 -14.89 -22.06 20.87
C ASP A 457 -14.05 -20.78 20.81
N SER A 458 -14.62 -19.69 20.29
CA SER A 458 -13.90 -18.46 19.99
C SER A 458 -14.61 -17.24 20.61
N ASN A 459 -13.84 -16.21 20.94
CA ASN A 459 -14.34 -15.00 21.63
C ASN A 459 -13.99 -13.75 20.84
N ASN A 460 -14.89 -12.75 20.82
CA ASN A 460 -14.64 -11.46 20.16
C ASN A 460 -14.21 -11.63 18.68
N ILE A 461 -15.10 -12.19 17.88
CA ILE A 461 -14.91 -12.43 16.45
C ILE A 461 -15.77 -11.45 15.65
N GLU A 462 -15.15 -10.70 14.74
CA GLU A 462 -15.85 -9.79 13.81
C GLU A 462 -15.77 -10.34 12.38
N ILE A 463 -16.91 -10.36 11.68
CA ILE A 463 -16.99 -10.72 10.26
C ILE A 463 -17.68 -9.56 9.56
N ASN A 464 -16.99 -8.91 8.63
CA ASN A 464 -17.48 -7.67 8.02
C ASN A 464 -17.28 -7.70 6.50
N GLY A 465 -18.34 -7.41 5.74
CA GLY A 465 -18.27 -7.32 4.28
C GLY A 465 -17.95 -8.63 3.54
N VAL A 466 -18.13 -9.79 4.19
CA VAL A 466 -17.91 -11.12 3.58
C VAL A 466 -19.21 -11.58 2.90
N THR A 467 -19.11 -12.05 1.65
CA THR A 467 -20.21 -12.75 0.95
C THR A 467 -20.00 -14.26 1.11
N ILE A 468 -21.05 -15.01 1.48
CA ILE A 468 -21.04 -16.47 1.66
C ILE A 468 -22.19 -17.09 0.86
#